data_AF-A0A2Z6SCI3-F1
#
_entry.id   AF-A0A2Z6SCI3-F1
#
_cell.length_a   1.000
_cell.length_b   1.000
_cell.length_c   1.000
_cell.angle_alpha   90.00
_cell.angle_beta   90.00
_cell.angle_gamma   90.00
#
_symmetry.space_group_name_H-M   'P 1'
#
loop_
_entity.id
_entity.type
_entity.pdbx_description
1 polymer ?
#
loop_
_entity_poly.entity_id
_entity_poly.type
_entity_poly.pdbx_seq_one_letter_code
_entity_poly.pdbx_strand_id
1 'polypeptide(L)'
;MTGLTSDIVINNLVFMDDSTLISSSKAGLEYMLSITKEFYALNNTSANHQKYVLISNSLPLTTTSAILPVEFHLSLSSLYDISSISITPLSITSSFRFLGVWFNIKGSHDFVKKQIADECNSFATTIHLAKLSAKQVVYLYNSVLIPKLEYRMQVTHLSAVDCYAATRSIRSLVKYKANFSLSLPNPILYLSQVLGLINLSSHLIQCHVNNLFLMANSSTPLIQSLFIYRLMLIQYRFLIPVSPLMVDDWSLWSTMTAFKCDYIACTLASMISTPFRLQHAHLSSTFLDLTLPGHTPLYTCMSLHVFKACLKVLRKCHLYYLSQLIVPSGSHLISWTAYQTAYIAQLMDKCGRSLPHKWYLDIKANTTLPDSHDLLQDRYVCPSLLLLLSL
;
A
#
# COMPACT_ATOMS: atom_id res chain seq x y z
N MET A 1 21.86 37.30 17.25
CA MET A 1 21.86 36.31 16.14
C MET A 1 21.66 34.93 16.76
N THR A 2 20.40 34.53 16.91
CA THR A 2 20.02 33.21 17.38
C THR A 2 20.25 32.22 16.24
N GLY A 3 21.34 31.47 16.31
CA GLY A 3 21.60 30.37 15.39
C GLY A 3 20.47 29.37 15.52
N LEU A 4 19.70 29.19 14.44
CA LEU A 4 18.83 28.04 14.25
C LEU A 4 19.75 26.81 14.31
N THR A 5 19.78 26.13 15.45
CA THR A 5 20.23 24.74 15.50
C THR A 5 19.34 23.99 14.51
N SER A 6 19.90 23.58 13.38
CA SER A 6 19.20 22.65 12.49
C SER A 6 18.85 21.43 13.32
N ASP A 7 17.56 21.24 13.62
CA ASP A 7 17.07 20.11 14.39
C ASP A 7 17.65 18.83 13.79
N ILE A 8 18.43 18.10 14.58
CA ILE A 8 19.06 16.87 14.13
C ILE A 8 17.95 15.82 14.01
N VAL A 9 17.42 15.65 12.80
CA VAL A 9 16.42 14.62 12.52
C VAL A 9 17.14 13.28 12.34
N ILE A 10 17.42 12.60 13.45
CA ILE A 10 17.92 11.22 13.43
C ILE A 10 16.74 10.27 13.25
N ASN A 11 16.58 9.73 12.05
CA ASN A 11 15.60 8.68 11.77
C ASN A 11 16.32 7.33 11.70
N ASN A 12 16.49 6.67 12.84
CA ASN A 12 17.05 5.33 12.91
C ASN A 12 16.05 4.32 13.47
N LEU A 13 16.17 3.08 13.01
CA LEU A 13 15.48 1.91 13.56
C LEU A 13 16.56 0.92 13.98
N VAL A 14 16.49 0.41 15.20
CA VAL A 14 17.48 -0.51 15.75
C VAL A 14 16.77 -1.70 16.39
N PHE A 15 17.22 -2.90 16.05
CA PHE A 15 16.80 -4.14 16.69
C PHE A 15 18.05 -5.00 16.93
N MET A 16 18.48 -5.11 18.20
CA MET A 16 19.75 -5.74 18.56
C MET A 16 20.93 -5.07 17.81
N ASP A 17 21.67 -5.83 16.98
CA ASP A 17 22.78 -5.35 16.15
C ASP A 17 22.34 -4.82 14.78
N ASP A 18 21.13 -5.17 14.32
CA ASP A 18 20.59 -4.69 13.05
C ASP A 18 20.13 -3.23 13.19
N SER A 19 20.78 -2.34 12.46
CA SER A 19 20.42 -0.91 12.40
C SER A 19 20.02 -0.50 10.98
N THR A 20 19.01 0.35 10.88
CA THR A 20 18.54 0.95 9.63
C THR A 20 18.55 2.45 9.77
N LEU A 21 19.28 3.13 8.89
CA LEU A 21 19.37 4.58 8.83
C LEU A 21 18.48 5.07 7.68
N ILE A 22 17.62 6.05 7.97
CA ILE A 22 16.69 6.63 6.99
C ILE A 22 17.00 8.11 6.87
N SER A 23 17.22 8.60 5.65
CA SER A 23 17.35 10.03 5.38
C SER A 23 16.71 10.39 4.05
N SER A 24 16.29 11.64 3.93
CA SER A 24 15.75 12.21 2.68
C SER A 24 16.86 12.55 1.67
N SER A 25 18.14 12.52 2.07
CA SER A 25 19.27 12.91 1.22
C SER A 25 20.51 12.06 1.48
N LYS A 26 21.40 12.01 0.48
CA LYS A 26 22.72 11.36 0.62
C LYS A 26 23.55 12.02 1.74
N ALA A 27 23.60 13.35 1.76
CA ALA A 27 24.34 14.10 2.78
C ALA A 27 23.84 13.80 4.20
N GLY A 28 22.53 13.64 4.38
CA GLY A 28 21.97 13.22 5.67
C GLY A 28 22.41 11.80 6.07
N LEU A 29 22.48 10.85 5.13
CA LEU A 29 23.05 9.52 5.40
C LEU A 29 24.56 9.58 5.72
N GLU A 30 25.34 10.38 5.00
CA GLU A 30 26.78 10.60 5.26
C GLU A 30 27.00 11.14 6.68
N TYR A 31 26.17 12.09 7.10
CA TYR A 31 26.19 12.62 8.46
C TYR A 31 25.83 11.55 9.52
N MET A 32 24.74 10.81 9.32
CA MET A 32 24.33 9.73 10.24
C MET A 32 25.37 8.60 10.33
N LEU A 33 25.99 8.24 9.20
CA LEU A 33 27.07 7.26 9.15
C LEU A 33 28.33 7.76 9.88
N SER A 34 28.64 9.05 9.79
CA SER A 34 29.76 9.66 10.52
C SER A 34 29.55 9.54 12.04
N ILE A 35 28.36 9.92 12.54
CA ILE A 35 27.99 9.74 13.96
C ILE A 35 28.07 8.27 14.37
N THR A 36 27.51 7.38 13.55
CA THR A 36 27.49 5.94 13.82
C THR A 36 28.92 5.38 13.93
N LYS A 37 29.82 5.85 13.07
CA LYS A 37 31.23 5.42 13.07
C LYS A 37 31.97 5.89 14.30
N GLU A 38 31.77 7.14 14.70
CA GLU A 38 32.32 7.69 15.94
C GLU A 38 31.81 6.91 17.16
N PHE A 39 30.51 6.64 17.23
CA PHE A 39 29.91 5.83 18.28
C PHE A 39 30.54 4.43 18.36
N TYR A 40 30.72 3.75 17.22
CA TYR A 40 31.35 2.43 17.21
C TYR A 40 32.81 2.46 17.66
N ALA A 41 33.57 3.49 17.25
CA ALA A 41 34.95 3.67 17.69
C ALA A 41 35.04 3.87 19.21
N LEU A 42 34.19 4.73 19.79
CA LEU A 42 34.14 4.98 21.23
C LEU A 42 33.80 3.71 22.05
N ASN A 43 33.00 2.82 21.47
CA ASN A 43 32.56 1.60 22.13
C ASN A 43 33.41 0.37 21.79
N ASN A 44 34.55 0.52 21.10
CA ASN A 44 35.39 -0.59 20.63
C ASN A 44 34.60 -1.65 19.85
N THR A 45 33.65 -1.20 19.04
CA THR A 45 32.84 -2.05 18.16
C THR A 45 33.09 -1.68 16.70
N SER A 46 32.71 -2.56 15.77
CA SER A 46 32.81 -2.27 14.34
C SER A 46 31.63 -2.84 13.59
N ALA A 47 31.15 -2.10 12.59
CA ALA A 47 30.12 -2.58 11.69
C ALA A 47 30.72 -3.37 10.53
N ASN A 48 30.03 -4.44 10.12
CA ASN A 48 30.38 -5.16 8.91
C ASN A 48 29.81 -4.43 7.69
N HIS A 49 30.62 -3.57 7.07
CA HIS A 49 30.22 -2.80 5.89
C HIS A 49 29.81 -3.67 4.70
N GLN A 50 30.24 -4.93 4.60
CA GLN A 50 29.83 -5.84 3.51
C GLN A 50 28.35 -6.23 3.60
N LYS A 51 27.75 -6.10 4.79
CA LYS A 51 26.32 -6.35 5.00
C LYS A 51 25.47 -5.10 4.75
N TYR A 52 26.06 -3.96 4.47
CA TYR A 52 25.30 -2.73 4.24
C TYR A 52 24.57 -2.82 2.92
N VAL A 53 23.32 -2.36 2.94
CA VAL A 53 22.41 -2.43 1.83
C VAL A 53 21.83 -1.04 1.64
N LEU A 54 22.08 -0.42 0.48
CA LEU A 54 21.52 0.90 0.17
C LEU A 54 20.21 0.74 -0.61
N ILE A 55 19.17 1.41 -0.14
CA ILE A 55 17.85 1.48 -0.76
C ILE A 55 17.58 2.94 -1.09
N SER A 56 17.25 3.24 -2.34
CA SER A 56 16.94 4.61 -2.77
C SER A 56 15.89 4.64 -3.87
N ASN A 57 15.04 5.65 -3.83
CA ASN A 57 14.10 6.00 -4.89
C ASN A 57 14.65 7.01 -5.91
N SER A 58 15.84 7.59 -5.65
CA SER A 58 16.45 8.63 -6.48
C SER A 58 17.47 8.11 -7.49
N LEU A 59 18.00 6.90 -7.28
CA LEU A 59 18.92 6.29 -8.24
C LEU A 59 18.18 5.90 -9.53
N PRO A 60 18.81 6.08 -10.71
CA PRO A 60 18.19 5.78 -11.99
C PRO A 60 17.73 4.32 -12.05
N LEU A 61 16.53 4.11 -12.60
CA LEU A 61 15.93 2.79 -12.80
C LEU A 61 16.67 2.00 -13.89
N THR A 62 17.95 1.67 -13.69
CA THR A 62 18.62 0.73 -14.57
C THR A 62 18.16 -0.68 -14.20
N THR A 63 17.38 -1.28 -15.12
CA THR A 63 17.00 -2.70 -15.10
C THR A 63 18.19 -3.64 -15.33
N THR A 64 19.37 -3.09 -15.61
CA THR A 64 20.60 -3.81 -15.89
C THR A 64 21.44 -4.00 -14.63
N SER A 65 21.88 -5.24 -14.45
CA SER A 65 22.53 -5.88 -13.30
C SER A 65 23.86 -5.28 -12.80
N ALA A 66 24.31 -4.13 -13.30
CA ALA A 66 25.54 -3.47 -12.86
C ALA A 66 25.21 -2.14 -12.18
N ILE A 67 24.75 -2.22 -10.93
CA ILE A 67 24.58 -1.03 -10.11
C ILE A 67 25.95 -0.68 -9.53
N LEU A 68 26.48 0.47 -9.93
CA LEU A 68 27.77 0.95 -9.43
C LEU A 68 27.67 1.25 -7.92
N PRO A 69 28.72 0.93 -7.14
CA PRO A 69 28.78 1.33 -5.74
C PRO A 69 28.64 2.84 -5.59
N VAL A 70 27.87 3.28 -4.61
CA VAL A 70 27.78 4.69 -4.20
C VAL A 70 28.77 4.91 -3.08
N GLU A 71 29.68 5.85 -3.27
CA GLU A 71 30.63 6.26 -2.24
C GLU A 71 29.99 7.28 -1.30
N PHE A 72 30.06 7.00 0.00
CA PHE A 72 29.64 7.90 1.09
C PHE A 72 30.90 8.46 1.73
N HIS A 73 31.02 9.79 1.76
CA HIS A 73 32.14 10.45 2.42
C HIS A 73 31.80 10.71 3.88
N LEU A 74 32.66 10.25 4.78
CA LEU A 74 32.50 10.46 6.22
C LEU A 74 33.28 11.69 6.66
N SER A 75 32.76 12.39 7.67
CA SER A 75 33.50 13.48 8.32
C SER A 75 34.77 12.91 8.94
N LEU A 76 35.90 13.60 8.80
CA LEU A 76 37.15 13.18 9.44
C LEU A 76 37.05 13.37 10.96
N SER A 77 37.49 12.39 11.74
CA SER A 77 37.58 12.44 13.19
C SER A 77 38.95 11.96 13.63
N SER A 78 39.45 12.45 14.77
CA SER A 78 40.68 11.94 15.39
C SER A 78 40.57 10.47 15.83
N LEU A 79 39.35 9.92 15.84
CA LEU A 79 39.04 8.57 16.31
C LEU A 79 39.09 7.51 15.19
N TYR A 80 39.18 7.89 13.91
CA TYR A 80 39.25 6.94 12.78
C TYR A 80 39.84 7.55 11.50
N ASP A 81 40.61 6.75 10.74
CA ASP A 81 41.25 7.17 9.49
C ASP A 81 40.43 6.88 8.21
N ILE A 82 39.24 6.26 8.33
CA ILE A 82 38.43 5.88 7.17
C ILE A 82 37.53 7.06 6.77
N SER A 83 37.80 7.64 5.61
CA SER A 83 37.07 8.80 5.07
C SER A 83 35.95 8.44 4.09
N SER A 84 35.83 7.18 3.64
CA SER A 84 34.74 6.77 2.77
C SER A 84 34.29 5.32 2.92
N ILE A 85 33.02 5.09 2.62
CA ILE A 85 32.38 3.76 2.55
C ILE A 85 31.69 3.63 1.19
N SER A 86 32.01 2.59 0.42
CA SER A 86 31.27 2.27 -0.79
C SER A 86 30.16 1.26 -0.49
N ILE A 87 28.91 1.58 -0.85
CA ILE A 87 27.77 0.68 -0.66
C ILE A 87 27.12 0.41 -2.02
N THR A 88 26.89 -0.85 -2.34
CA THR A 88 26.15 -1.23 -3.55
C THR A 88 24.65 -1.02 -3.33
N PRO A 89 23.98 -0.21 -4.16
CA PRO A 89 22.53 -0.05 -4.08
C PRO A 89 21.82 -1.32 -4.52
N LEU A 90 20.68 -1.60 -3.89
CA LEU A 90 19.75 -2.62 -4.37
C LEU A 90 18.99 -2.13 -5.60
N SER A 91 18.76 -3.07 -6.52
CA SER A 91 17.87 -2.81 -7.65
C SER A 91 16.46 -2.54 -7.17
N ILE A 92 15.76 -1.60 -7.80
CA ILE A 92 14.39 -1.25 -7.44
C ILE A 92 13.39 -2.41 -7.63
N THR A 93 13.76 -3.41 -8.44
CA THR A 93 12.96 -4.63 -8.63
C THR A 93 13.32 -5.72 -7.62
N SER A 94 14.47 -5.61 -6.95
CA SER A 94 14.89 -6.59 -5.95
C SER A 94 14.11 -6.42 -4.64
N SER A 95 13.97 -7.51 -3.92
CA SER A 95 13.38 -7.51 -2.59
C SER A 95 14.49 -7.49 -1.54
N PHE A 96 14.25 -6.81 -0.42
CA PHE A 96 15.17 -6.76 0.71
C PHE A 96 14.49 -7.30 1.97
N ARG A 97 15.30 -7.75 2.92
CA ARG A 97 14.84 -8.37 4.16
C ARG A 97 15.00 -7.38 5.31
N PHE A 98 13.94 -7.14 6.06
CA PHE A 98 13.96 -6.36 7.30
C PHE A 98 13.30 -7.19 8.41
N LEU A 99 14.05 -7.49 9.47
CA LEU A 99 13.64 -8.38 10.57
C LEU A 99 13.05 -9.73 10.10
N GLY A 100 13.49 -10.25 8.96
CA GLY A 100 12.95 -11.50 8.40
C GLY A 100 11.68 -11.36 7.56
N VAL A 101 11.11 -10.17 7.43
CA VAL A 101 10.03 -9.87 6.47
C VAL A 101 10.64 -9.28 5.19
N TRP A 102 10.09 -9.64 4.04
CA TRP A 102 10.61 -9.18 2.75
C TRP A 102 9.79 -8.03 2.18
N PHE A 103 10.48 -7.01 1.70
CA PHE A 103 9.92 -5.79 1.15
C PHE A 103 10.44 -5.58 -0.27
N ASN A 104 9.64 -4.91 -1.10
CA ASN A 104 10.00 -4.56 -2.47
C ASN A 104 9.64 -3.10 -2.74
N ILE A 105 10.57 -2.32 -3.29
CA ILE A 105 10.37 -0.87 -3.52
C ILE A 105 9.24 -0.62 -4.53
N LYS A 106 9.10 -1.49 -5.53
CA LYS A 106 7.99 -1.42 -6.52
C LYS A 106 6.69 -2.05 -6.01
N GLY A 107 6.68 -2.63 -4.81
CA GLY A 107 5.53 -3.34 -4.26
C GLY A 107 5.23 -4.68 -4.95
N SER A 108 6.20 -5.30 -5.65
CA SER A 108 6.00 -6.67 -6.15
C SER A 108 5.91 -7.65 -4.98
N HIS A 109 4.93 -8.55 -5.04
CA HIS A 109 4.73 -9.63 -4.06
C HIS A 109 5.34 -10.96 -4.53
N ASP A 110 6.01 -11.01 -5.69
CA ASP A 110 6.42 -12.27 -6.33
C ASP A 110 7.40 -13.06 -5.46
N PHE A 111 8.33 -12.35 -4.80
CA PHE A 111 9.28 -12.97 -3.88
C PHE A 111 8.56 -13.65 -2.71
N VAL A 112 7.67 -12.92 -2.03
CA VAL A 112 6.91 -13.44 -0.89
C VAL A 112 5.99 -14.57 -1.34
N LYS A 113 5.30 -14.43 -2.48
CA LYS A 113 4.45 -15.47 -3.04
C LYS A 113 5.23 -16.78 -3.28
N LYS A 114 6.43 -16.68 -3.87
CA LYS A 114 7.32 -17.83 -4.05
C LYS A 114 7.78 -18.41 -2.71
N GLN A 115 8.21 -17.56 -1.79
CA GLN A 115 8.64 -17.96 -0.45
C GLN A 115 7.56 -18.77 0.29
N ILE A 116 6.31 -18.31 0.27
CA ILE A 116 5.19 -18.98 0.94
C ILE A 116 4.88 -20.33 0.30
N ALA A 117 4.93 -20.42 -1.03
CA ALA A 117 4.77 -21.69 -1.74
C ALA A 117 5.89 -22.68 -1.39
N ASP A 118 7.15 -22.21 -1.39
CA ASP A 118 8.32 -23.03 -1.06
C ASP A 118 8.30 -23.51 0.40
N GLU A 119 7.92 -22.64 1.35
CA GLU A 119 7.78 -23.01 2.76
C GLU A 119 6.65 -24.05 2.97
N CYS A 120 5.50 -23.91 2.28
CA CYS A 120 4.43 -24.91 2.30
C CYS A 120 4.87 -26.25 1.71
N ASN A 121 5.58 -26.22 0.58
CA ASN A 121 6.06 -27.43 -0.08
C ASN A 121 7.12 -28.15 0.75
N SER A 122 8.08 -27.41 1.31
CA SER A 122 9.11 -27.96 2.20
C SER A 122 8.52 -28.58 3.46
N PHE A 123 7.51 -27.92 4.06
CA PHE A 123 6.77 -28.51 5.17
C PHE A 123 6.06 -29.81 4.75
N ALA A 124 5.36 -29.80 3.61
CA ALA A 124 4.65 -30.96 3.13
C ALA A 124 5.59 -32.15 2.85
N THR A 125 6.74 -31.92 2.21
CA THR A 125 7.73 -32.98 1.92
C THR A 125 8.31 -33.59 3.20
N THR A 126 8.61 -32.74 4.20
CA THR A 126 9.16 -33.20 5.48
C THR A 126 8.16 -34.06 6.25
N ILE A 127 6.90 -33.60 6.33
CA ILE A 127 5.84 -34.31 7.07
C ILE A 127 5.34 -35.56 6.34
N HIS A 128 5.40 -35.58 5.00
CA HIS A 128 4.99 -36.74 4.22
C HIS A 128 5.72 -38.02 4.67
N LEU A 129 7.02 -37.93 4.92
CA LEU A 129 7.87 -39.05 5.36
C LEU A 129 7.64 -39.47 6.82
N ALA A 130 7.09 -38.57 7.65
CA ALA A 130 6.89 -38.83 9.07
C ALA A 130 5.64 -39.71 9.33
N LYS A 131 5.74 -40.63 10.29
CA LYS A 131 4.62 -41.46 10.78
C LYS A 131 3.73 -40.65 11.74
N LEU A 132 2.96 -39.73 11.19
CA LEU A 132 2.05 -38.85 11.91
C LEU A 132 0.60 -39.09 11.48
N SER A 133 -0.33 -38.98 12.43
CA SER A 133 -1.77 -38.97 12.16
C SER A 133 -2.20 -37.65 11.51
N ALA A 134 -3.34 -37.64 10.81
CA ALA A 134 -3.89 -36.43 10.21
C ALA A 134 -4.06 -35.28 11.22
N LYS A 135 -4.54 -35.57 12.43
CA LYS A 135 -4.71 -34.56 13.50
C LYS A 135 -3.38 -33.96 13.95
N GLN A 136 -2.32 -34.78 14.08
CA GLN A 136 -0.98 -34.27 14.40
C GLN A 136 -0.42 -33.38 13.28
N VAL A 137 -0.65 -33.74 12.01
CA VAL A 137 -0.26 -32.91 10.88
C VAL A 137 -1.00 -31.57 10.89
N VAL A 138 -2.30 -31.58 11.14
CA VAL A 138 -3.10 -30.36 11.24
C VAL A 138 -2.64 -29.49 12.42
N TYR A 139 -2.34 -30.10 13.57
CA TYR A 139 -1.76 -29.39 14.71
C TYR A 139 -0.44 -28.69 14.35
N LEU A 140 0.51 -29.40 13.73
CA LEU A 140 1.78 -28.80 13.32
C LEU A 140 1.58 -27.69 12.28
N TYR A 141 0.64 -27.87 11.35
CA TYR A 141 0.30 -26.83 10.38
C TYR A 141 -0.26 -25.59 11.09
N ASN A 142 -1.26 -25.75 11.95
CA ASN A 142 -1.94 -24.65 12.64
C ASN A 142 -1.03 -23.93 13.66
N SER A 143 -0.21 -24.67 14.40
CA SER A 143 0.58 -24.12 15.52
C SER A 143 2.01 -23.73 15.14
N VAL A 144 2.54 -24.21 14.01
CA VAL A 144 3.93 -23.92 13.58
C VAL A 144 3.96 -23.24 12.22
N LEU A 145 3.36 -23.84 11.20
CA LEU A 145 3.45 -23.30 9.85
C LEU A 145 2.65 -22.00 9.71
N ILE A 146 1.40 -21.96 10.15
CA ILE A 146 0.55 -20.77 10.06
C ILE A 146 1.21 -19.54 10.70
N PRO A 147 1.69 -19.57 11.98
CA PRO A 147 2.36 -18.42 12.57
C PRO A 147 3.62 -17.98 11.81
N LYS A 148 4.37 -18.94 11.24
CA LYS A 148 5.53 -18.64 10.39
C LYS A 148 5.12 -17.91 9.12
N LEU A 149 4.08 -18.39 8.42
CA LEU A 149 3.57 -17.76 7.20
C LEU A 149 2.97 -16.38 7.50
N GLU A 150 2.22 -16.26 8.61
CA GLU A 150 1.68 -14.99 9.10
C GLU A 150 2.80 -13.95 9.29
N TYR A 151 3.88 -14.33 9.96
CA TYR A 151 5.04 -13.46 10.14
C TYR A 151 5.65 -13.01 8.80
N ARG A 152 5.87 -13.94 7.86
CA ARG A 152 6.42 -13.62 6.53
C ARG A 152 5.50 -12.71 5.72
N MET A 153 4.20 -12.80 5.92
CA MET A 153 3.17 -12.11 5.15
C MET A 153 2.64 -10.86 5.84
N GLN A 154 3.22 -10.44 6.98
CA GLN A 154 2.68 -9.36 7.83
C GLN A 154 2.27 -8.09 7.06
N VAL A 155 3.02 -7.73 6.01
CA VAL A 155 2.80 -6.54 5.17
C VAL A 155 2.39 -6.85 3.73
N THR A 156 2.24 -8.13 3.37
CA THR A 156 1.97 -8.56 1.99
C THR A 156 0.58 -9.17 1.88
N HIS A 157 -0.31 -8.47 1.18
CA HIS A 157 -1.65 -8.99 0.91
C HIS A 157 -1.62 -9.89 -0.33
N LEU A 158 -1.69 -11.21 -0.14
CA LEU A 158 -1.88 -12.17 -1.23
C LEU A 158 -3.37 -12.41 -1.49
N SER A 159 -3.71 -12.76 -2.73
CA SER A 159 -5.10 -13.10 -3.07
C SER A 159 -5.48 -14.46 -2.51
N ALA A 160 -6.79 -14.72 -2.33
CA ALA A 160 -7.28 -16.03 -1.94
C ALA A 160 -6.83 -17.14 -2.91
N VAL A 161 -6.71 -16.83 -4.21
CA VAL A 161 -6.21 -17.76 -5.24
C VAL A 161 -4.74 -18.09 -5.01
N ASP A 162 -3.92 -17.09 -4.67
CA ASP A 162 -2.50 -17.30 -4.39
C ASP A 162 -2.29 -18.13 -3.13
N CYS A 163 -3.00 -17.80 -2.03
CA CYS A 163 -2.98 -18.59 -0.81
C CYS A 163 -3.46 -20.02 -1.05
N TYR A 164 -4.51 -20.19 -1.83
CA TYR A 164 -5.03 -21.50 -2.20
C TYR A 164 -4.00 -22.29 -3.01
N ALA A 165 -3.34 -21.68 -3.99
CA ALA A 165 -2.28 -22.32 -4.76
C ALA A 165 -1.11 -22.75 -3.87
N ALA A 166 -0.62 -21.86 -3.01
CA ALA A 166 0.52 -22.12 -2.12
C ALA A 166 0.26 -23.27 -1.14
N THR A 167 -0.96 -23.36 -0.60
CA THR A 167 -1.33 -24.39 0.40
C THR A 167 -1.88 -25.68 -0.21
N ARG A 168 -1.77 -25.86 -1.53
CA ARG A 168 -2.26 -27.06 -2.24
C ARG A 168 -1.61 -28.34 -1.72
N SER A 169 -0.29 -28.33 -1.54
CA SER A 169 0.49 -29.48 -1.05
C SER A 169 0.06 -29.91 0.35
N ILE A 170 -0.21 -28.94 1.23
CA ILE A 170 -0.73 -29.18 2.59
C ILE A 170 -2.09 -29.89 2.55
N ARG A 171 -3.04 -29.39 1.75
CA ARG A 171 -4.38 -30.02 1.66
C ARG A 171 -4.30 -31.44 1.11
N SER A 172 -3.47 -31.67 0.10
CA SER A 172 -3.24 -33.02 -0.43
C SER A 172 -2.62 -33.95 0.62
N LEU A 173 -1.63 -33.47 1.38
CA LEU A 173 -0.99 -34.22 2.45
C LEU A 173 -1.98 -34.58 3.57
N VAL A 174 -2.80 -33.63 4.01
CA VAL A 174 -3.80 -33.86 5.06
C VAL A 174 -4.83 -34.89 4.62
N LYS A 175 -5.34 -34.78 3.37
CA LYS A 175 -6.25 -35.79 2.80
C LYS A 175 -5.62 -37.18 2.78
N TYR A 176 -4.37 -37.28 2.32
CA TYR A 176 -3.62 -38.53 2.29
C TYR A 176 -3.48 -39.14 3.70
N LYS A 177 -3.04 -38.36 4.69
CA LYS A 177 -2.85 -38.83 6.08
C LYS A 177 -4.18 -39.16 6.78
N ALA A 178 -5.30 -38.63 6.29
CA ALA A 178 -6.64 -38.94 6.79
C ALA A 178 -7.33 -40.09 6.04
N ASN A 179 -6.68 -40.70 5.05
CA ASN A 179 -7.28 -41.68 4.14
C ASN A 179 -8.54 -41.16 3.40
N PHE A 180 -8.59 -39.85 3.13
CA PHE A 180 -9.65 -39.24 2.33
C PHE A 180 -9.34 -39.30 0.84
N SER A 181 -10.40 -39.34 0.02
CA SER A 181 -10.28 -39.16 -1.42
C SER A 181 -9.66 -37.80 -1.77
N LEU A 182 -8.81 -37.78 -2.80
CA LEU A 182 -8.30 -36.55 -3.38
C LEU A 182 -9.41 -35.63 -3.89
N SER A 183 -10.53 -36.21 -4.35
CA SER A 183 -11.70 -35.49 -4.86
C SER A 183 -12.59 -34.88 -3.75
N LEU A 184 -12.33 -35.19 -2.48
CA LEU A 184 -13.11 -34.64 -1.36
C LEU A 184 -13.11 -33.10 -1.41
N PRO A 185 -14.27 -32.42 -1.27
CA PRO A 185 -14.30 -30.96 -1.20
C PRO A 185 -13.40 -30.40 -0.09
N ASN A 186 -12.49 -29.49 -0.46
CA ASN A 186 -11.55 -28.87 0.48
C ASN A 186 -12.22 -28.15 1.67
N PRO A 187 -13.40 -27.52 1.54
CA PRO A 187 -14.06 -26.88 2.67
C PRO A 187 -14.29 -27.79 3.89
N ILE A 188 -14.45 -29.09 3.68
CA ILE A 188 -14.66 -30.08 4.75
C ILE A 188 -13.45 -30.14 5.69
N LEU A 189 -12.23 -29.90 5.18
CA LEU A 189 -11.00 -29.93 5.98
C LEU A 189 -10.97 -28.79 7.03
N TYR A 190 -11.65 -27.68 6.76
CA TYR A 190 -11.64 -26.49 7.60
C TYR A 190 -12.62 -26.56 8.78
N LEU A 191 -13.58 -27.49 8.74
CA LEU A 191 -14.56 -27.67 9.80
C LEU A 191 -13.87 -28.15 11.08
N SER A 192 -14.10 -27.45 12.19
CA SER A 192 -13.52 -27.78 13.49
C SER A 192 -13.96 -29.15 14.00
N GLN A 193 -15.16 -29.60 13.62
CA GLN A 193 -15.70 -30.92 13.96
C GLN A 193 -14.96 -32.07 13.24
N VAL A 194 -14.26 -31.78 12.15
CA VAL A 194 -13.60 -32.79 11.31
C VAL A 194 -12.10 -32.81 11.59
N LEU A 195 -11.39 -31.81 11.08
CA LEU A 195 -9.94 -31.69 11.22
C LEU A 195 -9.51 -30.32 11.74
N GLY A 196 -10.30 -29.27 11.51
CA GLY A 196 -9.96 -27.91 11.94
C GLY A 196 -8.71 -27.36 11.27
N LEU A 197 -8.48 -27.70 10.00
CA LEU A 197 -7.36 -27.12 9.24
C LEU A 197 -7.61 -25.62 9.06
N ILE A 198 -6.65 -24.77 9.40
CA ILE A 198 -6.81 -23.32 9.20
C ILE A 198 -6.79 -23.00 7.70
N ASN A 199 -7.76 -22.19 7.24
CA ASN A 199 -7.70 -21.61 5.92
C ASN A 199 -6.75 -20.40 5.94
N LEU A 200 -5.61 -20.50 5.25
CA LEU A 200 -4.59 -19.45 5.23
C LEU A 200 -5.13 -18.08 4.80
N SER A 201 -5.96 -18.00 3.75
CA SER A 201 -6.45 -16.68 3.31
C SER A 201 -7.37 -16.04 4.34
N SER A 202 -8.24 -16.84 4.96
CA SER A 202 -9.15 -16.34 6.00
C SER A 202 -8.38 -15.91 7.25
N HIS A 203 -7.38 -16.70 7.67
CA HIS A 203 -6.49 -16.37 8.79
C HIS A 203 -5.75 -15.06 8.57
N LEU A 204 -5.17 -14.87 7.38
CA LEU A 204 -4.43 -13.64 7.05
C LEU A 204 -5.33 -12.42 7.01
N ILE A 205 -6.54 -12.51 6.45
CA ILE A 205 -7.51 -11.41 6.47
C ILE A 205 -7.82 -11.03 7.92
N GLN A 206 -8.04 -12.02 8.81
CA GLN A 206 -8.26 -11.77 10.23
C GLN A 206 -7.07 -11.05 10.88
N CYS A 207 -5.84 -11.51 10.64
CA CYS A 207 -4.63 -10.88 11.19
C CYS A 207 -4.45 -9.44 10.68
N HIS A 208 -4.64 -9.21 9.37
CA HIS A 208 -4.49 -7.88 8.78
C HIS A 208 -5.55 -6.90 9.28
N VAL A 209 -6.82 -7.33 9.38
CA VAL A 209 -7.90 -6.52 9.95
C VAL A 209 -7.64 -6.21 11.42
N ASN A 210 -7.16 -7.18 12.21
CA ASN A 210 -6.79 -6.93 13.60
C ASN A 210 -5.66 -5.91 13.72
N ASN A 211 -4.62 -6.01 12.90
CA ASN A 211 -3.52 -5.03 12.88
C ASN A 211 -4.01 -3.64 12.47
N LEU A 212 -4.92 -3.55 11.48
CA LEU A 212 -5.56 -2.29 11.10
C LEU A 212 -6.34 -1.69 12.27
N PHE A 213 -7.11 -2.50 12.98
CA PHE A 213 -7.88 -2.07 14.15
C PHE A 213 -6.96 -1.55 15.27
N LEU A 214 -5.84 -2.23 15.52
CA LEU A 214 -4.83 -1.77 16.49
C LEU A 214 -4.18 -0.45 16.07
N MET A 215 -3.91 -0.24 14.78
CA MET A 215 -3.39 1.03 14.27
C MET A 215 -4.42 2.16 14.41
N ALA A 216 -5.68 1.89 14.07
CA ALA A 216 -6.76 2.87 14.14
C ALA A 216 -7.07 3.32 15.57
N ASN A 217 -6.95 2.40 16.54
CA ASN A 217 -7.22 2.66 17.96
C ASN A 217 -5.95 2.82 18.81
N SER A 218 -4.80 3.07 18.19
CA SER A 218 -3.56 3.25 18.93
C SER A 218 -3.63 4.50 19.81
N SER A 219 -3.24 4.36 21.07
CA SER A 219 -3.10 5.48 22.01
C SER A 219 -1.84 6.33 21.74
N THR A 220 -0.96 5.89 20.84
CA THR A 220 0.26 6.62 20.49
C THR A 220 -0.04 7.68 19.42
N PRO A 221 0.16 8.99 19.71
CA PRO A 221 -0.19 10.08 18.78
C PRO A 221 0.50 9.97 17.41
N LEU A 222 1.75 9.49 17.38
CA LEU A 222 2.51 9.28 16.15
C LEU A 222 1.86 8.23 15.24
N ILE A 223 1.42 7.10 15.82
CA ILE A 223 0.78 6.01 15.06
C ILE A 223 -0.56 6.48 14.52
N GLN A 224 -1.34 7.18 15.34
CA GLN A 224 -2.63 7.75 14.93
C GLN A 224 -2.46 8.76 13.79
N SER A 225 -1.51 9.68 13.92
CA SER A 225 -1.20 10.69 12.89
C SER A 225 -0.75 10.04 11.58
N LEU A 226 0.11 9.01 11.67
CA LEU A 226 0.58 8.26 10.51
C LEU A 226 -0.57 7.49 9.85
N PHE A 227 -1.46 6.89 10.63
CA PHE A 227 -2.64 6.21 10.10
C PHE A 227 -3.58 7.17 9.36
N ILE A 228 -3.90 8.33 9.94
CA ILE A 228 -4.70 9.38 9.28
C ILE A 228 -4.02 9.86 7.99
N TYR A 229 -2.72 10.14 8.04
CA TYR A 229 -1.95 10.54 6.85
C TYR A 229 -2.01 9.46 5.75
N ARG A 230 -1.90 8.18 6.11
CA ARG A 230 -2.03 7.07 5.17
C ARG A 230 -3.42 7.00 4.54
N LEU A 231 -4.49 7.27 5.30
CA LEU A 231 -5.85 7.37 4.74
C LEU A 231 -5.96 8.54 3.76
N MET A 232 -5.46 9.72 4.10
CA MET A 232 -5.43 10.87 3.18
C MET A 232 -4.63 10.58 1.90
N LEU A 233 -3.51 9.86 2.03
CA LEU A 233 -2.70 9.44 0.88
C LEU A 233 -3.47 8.47 -0.03
N ILE A 234 -4.26 7.57 0.55
CA ILE A 234 -5.14 6.67 -0.21
C ILE A 234 -6.22 7.48 -0.95
N GLN A 235 -6.86 8.45 -0.28
CA GLN A 235 -7.84 9.35 -0.91
C GLN A 235 -7.23 10.09 -2.11
N TYR A 236 -6.06 10.71 -1.93
CA TYR A 236 -5.37 11.41 -3.00
C TYR A 236 -4.94 10.47 -4.13
N ARG A 237 -4.40 9.29 -3.80
CA ARG A 237 -3.88 8.33 -4.79
C ARG A 237 -5.02 7.76 -5.65
N PHE A 238 -6.17 7.51 -5.07
CA PHE A 238 -7.30 6.85 -5.74
C PHE A 238 -8.46 7.79 -6.10
N LEU A 239 -8.34 9.08 -5.80
CA LEU A 239 -9.40 10.09 -5.94
C LEU A 239 -10.69 9.69 -5.23
N ILE A 240 -10.56 9.24 -3.98
CA ILE A 240 -11.70 8.90 -3.14
C ILE A 240 -12.13 10.17 -2.41
N PRO A 241 -13.34 10.69 -2.66
CA PRO A 241 -13.81 11.94 -2.06
C PRO A 241 -14.18 11.80 -0.58
N VAL A 242 -14.58 10.59 -0.18
CA VAL A 242 -14.98 10.25 1.19
C VAL A 242 -13.82 9.60 1.94
N SER A 243 -13.95 9.48 3.26
CA SER A 243 -13.00 8.69 4.05
C SER A 243 -12.87 7.27 3.48
N PRO A 244 -11.65 6.71 3.30
CA PRO A 244 -11.48 5.32 2.84
C PRO A 244 -12.18 4.30 3.75
N LEU A 245 -12.42 4.65 5.01
CA LEU A 245 -13.15 3.80 5.95
C LEU A 245 -14.65 3.67 5.63
N MET A 246 -15.21 4.61 4.86
CA MET A 246 -16.64 4.68 4.49
C MET A 246 -16.92 4.18 3.07
N VAL A 247 -15.92 3.66 2.36
CA VAL A 247 -16.10 3.17 0.99
C VAL A 247 -16.78 1.81 1.01
N ASP A 248 -18.00 1.71 0.47
CA ASP A 248 -18.77 0.46 0.45
C ASP A 248 -18.40 -0.49 -0.70
N ASP A 249 -17.85 0.02 -1.81
CA ASP A 249 -17.42 -0.80 -2.94
C ASP A 249 -16.04 -0.38 -3.45
N TRP A 250 -15.10 -1.32 -3.40
CA TRP A 250 -13.72 -1.15 -3.88
C TRP A 250 -13.48 -1.75 -5.26
N SER A 251 -14.50 -2.30 -5.91
CA SER A 251 -14.41 -2.99 -7.21
C SER A 251 -13.69 -2.15 -8.26
N LEU A 252 -13.95 -0.84 -8.27
CA LEU A 252 -13.37 0.15 -9.18
C LEU A 252 -11.83 0.16 -9.15
N TRP A 253 -11.25 0.13 -7.93
CA TRP A 253 -9.80 0.20 -7.71
C TRP A 253 -9.13 -1.17 -7.58
N SER A 254 -9.88 -2.23 -7.28
CA SER A 254 -9.38 -3.60 -7.03
C SER A 254 -8.43 -4.15 -8.11
N THR A 255 -8.65 -3.75 -9.36
CA THR A 255 -7.85 -4.19 -10.52
C THR A 255 -6.52 -3.45 -10.67
N MET A 256 -6.35 -2.30 -10.00
CA MET A 256 -5.17 -1.45 -10.14
C MET A 256 -3.98 -2.06 -9.38
N THR A 257 -2.82 -2.12 -10.01
CA THR A 257 -1.58 -2.61 -9.35
C THR A 257 -1.25 -1.79 -8.12
N ALA A 258 -1.39 -0.46 -8.21
CA ALA A 258 -1.22 0.47 -7.10
C ALA A 258 -2.10 0.15 -5.88
N PHE A 259 -3.32 -0.35 -6.11
CA PHE A 259 -4.25 -0.76 -5.07
C PHE A 259 -3.80 -2.09 -4.44
N LYS A 260 -3.49 -3.09 -5.26
CA LYS A 260 -3.02 -4.42 -4.81
C LYS A 260 -1.76 -4.36 -3.96
N CYS A 261 -0.90 -3.37 -4.18
CA CYS A 261 0.32 -3.14 -3.40
C CYS A 261 0.10 -2.29 -2.14
N ASP A 262 -1.09 -1.72 -1.92
CA ASP A 262 -1.36 -0.91 -0.73
C ASP A 262 -2.01 -1.77 0.36
N TYR A 263 -1.27 -1.98 1.44
CA TYR A 263 -1.67 -2.82 2.57
C TYR A 263 -3.01 -2.38 3.19
N ILE A 264 -3.17 -1.08 3.47
CA ILE A 264 -4.36 -0.56 4.15
C ILE A 264 -5.57 -0.65 3.22
N ALA A 265 -5.42 -0.21 1.97
CA ALA A 265 -6.52 -0.23 1.01
C ALA A 265 -7.01 -1.66 0.71
N CYS A 266 -6.08 -2.62 0.51
CA CYS A 266 -6.43 -4.03 0.35
C CYS A 266 -7.15 -4.59 1.59
N THR A 267 -6.66 -4.27 2.78
CA THR A 267 -7.26 -4.75 4.04
C THR A 267 -8.68 -4.22 4.22
N LEU A 268 -8.91 -2.93 3.94
CA LEU A 268 -10.23 -2.31 3.98
C LEU A 268 -11.21 -2.97 3.00
N ALA A 269 -10.78 -3.22 1.75
CA ALA A 269 -11.62 -3.89 0.77
C ALA A 269 -11.95 -5.34 1.16
N SER A 270 -10.96 -6.08 1.69
CA SER A 270 -11.18 -7.44 2.17
C SER A 270 -12.20 -7.48 3.32
N MET A 271 -12.16 -6.50 4.22
CA MET A 271 -13.09 -6.41 5.35
C MET A 271 -14.55 -6.27 4.91
N ILE A 272 -14.84 -5.46 3.89
CA ILE A 272 -16.22 -5.27 3.38
C ILE A 272 -16.80 -6.56 2.79
N SER A 273 -15.93 -7.38 2.18
CA SER A 273 -16.34 -8.69 1.66
C SER A 273 -16.60 -9.74 2.75
N THR A 274 -16.27 -9.43 4.01
CA THR A 274 -16.54 -10.30 5.16
C THR A 274 -17.78 -9.82 5.93
N PRO A 275 -18.52 -10.71 6.61
CA PRO A 275 -19.68 -10.31 7.43
C PRO A 275 -19.29 -9.48 8.67
N PHE A 276 -17.99 -9.29 8.93
CA PHE A 276 -17.49 -8.44 9.99
C PHE A 276 -17.68 -6.98 9.62
N ARG A 277 -18.70 -6.35 10.20
CA ARG A 277 -18.73 -4.90 10.28
C ARG A 277 -17.72 -4.51 11.36
N LEU A 278 -16.78 -3.62 11.04
CA LEU A 278 -16.25 -2.77 12.10
C LEU A 278 -17.51 -2.17 12.73
N GLN A 279 -17.81 -2.53 14.00
CA GLN A 279 -18.38 -1.51 14.86
C GLN A 279 -17.38 -0.41 14.69
N HIS A 280 -17.79 0.67 14.00
CA HIS A 280 -17.07 1.92 14.04
C HIS A 280 -16.68 1.98 15.50
N ALA A 281 -15.37 1.92 15.79
CA ALA A 281 -14.96 2.10 17.16
C ALA A 281 -15.71 3.36 17.63
N HIS A 282 -15.89 3.57 18.91
CA HIS A 282 -16.13 4.93 19.34
C HIS A 282 -14.87 5.73 18.95
N LEU A 283 -14.77 6.04 17.65
CA LEU A 283 -13.86 6.87 16.91
C LEU A 283 -14.29 8.19 17.50
N SER A 284 -13.66 8.49 18.64
CA SER A 284 -13.84 9.71 19.37
C SER A 284 -13.94 10.84 18.35
N SER A 285 -14.77 11.84 18.64
CA SER A 285 -15.08 13.05 17.85
C SER A 285 -13.88 13.82 17.28
N THR A 286 -12.68 13.30 17.45
CA THR A 286 -11.35 13.71 16.96
C THR A 286 -10.97 13.13 15.60
N PHE A 287 -11.62 12.08 15.08
CA PHE A 287 -11.32 11.67 13.70
C PHE A 287 -11.89 12.72 12.75
N LEU A 288 -11.01 13.48 12.09
CA LEU A 288 -11.40 14.47 11.09
C LEU A 288 -12.39 13.82 10.14
N ASP A 289 -13.50 14.51 9.87
CA ASP A 289 -14.31 14.20 8.71
C ASP A 289 -13.41 14.38 7.47
N LEU A 290 -12.83 13.28 7.00
CA LEU A 290 -11.96 13.25 5.83
C LEU A 290 -12.78 13.41 4.54
N THR A 291 -14.09 13.62 4.62
CA THR A 291 -14.88 13.92 3.43
C THR A 291 -14.47 15.28 2.88
N LEU A 292 -14.07 15.28 1.61
CA LEU A 292 -13.83 16.50 0.87
C LEU A 292 -15.19 17.13 0.53
N PRO A 293 -15.34 18.45 0.53
CA PRO A 293 -16.61 19.08 0.21
C PRO A 293 -16.95 18.89 -1.28
N GLY A 294 -18.17 18.44 -1.56
CA GLY A 294 -18.69 18.29 -2.91
C GLY A 294 -19.92 17.40 -2.97
N HIS A 295 -20.61 17.43 -4.11
CA HIS A 295 -21.92 16.77 -4.25
C HIS A 295 -21.79 15.36 -4.86
N THR A 296 -21.36 15.27 -6.12
CA THR A 296 -21.35 13.99 -6.86
C THR A 296 -19.92 13.53 -7.11
N PRO A 297 -19.48 12.37 -6.55
CA PRO A 297 -18.17 11.82 -6.80
C PRO A 297 -17.89 11.61 -8.28
N LEU A 298 -16.77 12.15 -8.79
CA LEU A 298 -16.50 12.19 -10.22
C LEU A 298 -16.40 10.80 -10.85
N TYR A 299 -15.89 9.81 -10.11
CA TYR A 299 -15.76 8.44 -10.60
C TYR A 299 -17.11 7.77 -10.91
N THR A 300 -18.22 8.24 -10.31
CA THR A 300 -19.57 7.74 -10.60
C THR A 300 -20.14 8.26 -11.92
N CYS A 301 -19.57 9.35 -12.43
CA CYS A 301 -19.97 10.02 -13.67
C CYS A 301 -19.15 9.55 -14.88
N MET A 302 -18.27 8.57 -14.72
CA MET A 302 -17.29 8.16 -15.72
C MET A 302 -17.31 6.66 -15.97
N SER A 303 -16.95 6.27 -17.19
CA SER A 303 -16.69 4.87 -17.47
C SER A 303 -15.39 4.39 -16.81
N LEU A 304 -15.37 3.15 -16.31
CA LEU A 304 -14.26 2.57 -15.55
C LEU A 304 -12.91 2.64 -16.30
N HIS A 305 -12.93 2.40 -17.61
CA HIS A 305 -11.74 2.42 -18.45
C HIS A 305 -11.17 3.84 -18.59
N VAL A 306 -12.05 4.83 -18.81
CA VAL A 306 -11.65 6.23 -18.98
C VAL A 306 -11.12 6.79 -17.66
N PHE A 307 -11.80 6.54 -16.53
CA PHE A 307 -11.34 6.96 -15.21
C PHE A 307 -9.91 6.47 -14.90
N LYS A 308 -9.62 5.18 -15.17
CA LYS A 308 -8.27 4.62 -14.98
C LYS A 308 -7.23 5.27 -15.88
N ALA A 309 -7.58 5.55 -17.14
CA ALA A 309 -6.67 6.17 -18.10
C ALA A 309 -6.33 7.62 -17.72
N CYS A 310 -7.29 8.38 -17.19
CA CYS A 310 -7.10 9.79 -16.82
C CYS A 310 -6.80 10.05 -15.34
N LEU A 311 -6.70 9.00 -14.50
CA LEU A 311 -6.49 9.14 -13.05
C LEU A 311 -5.32 10.08 -12.69
N LYS A 312 -4.21 10.01 -13.45
CA LYS A 312 -3.04 10.88 -13.23
C LYS A 312 -3.36 12.36 -13.46
N VAL A 313 -4.17 12.68 -14.47
CA VAL A 313 -4.56 14.05 -14.81
C VAL A 313 -5.53 14.58 -13.76
N LEU A 314 -6.59 13.80 -13.45
CA LEU A 314 -7.57 14.18 -12.44
C LEU A 314 -6.92 14.42 -11.07
N ARG A 315 -5.91 13.62 -10.71
CA ARG A 315 -5.13 13.80 -9.48
C ARG A 315 -4.32 15.08 -9.46
N LYS A 316 -3.64 15.42 -10.56
CA LYS A 316 -2.89 16.69 -10.68
C LYS A 316 -3.80 17.91 -10.54
N CYS A 317 -5.02 17.81 -11.07
CA CYS A 317 -6.02 18.87 -10.99
C CYS A 317 -6.87 18.83 -9.72
N HIS A 318 -6.62 17.92 -8.78
CA HIS A 318 -7.43 17.71 -7.57
C HIS A 318 -8.94 17.61 -7.85
N LEU A 319 -9.31 16.89 -8.91
CA LEU A 319 -10.70 16.68 -9.33
C LEU A 319 -11.28 15.43 -8.66
N TYR A 320 -12.08 15.63 -7.62
CA TYR A 320 -12.78 14.59 -6.85
C TYR A 320 -14.28 14.55 -7.13
N TYR A 321 -14.88 15.71 -7.43
CA TYR A 321 -16.33 15.87 -7.58
C TYR A 321 -16.71 16.50 -8.91
N LEU A 322 -17.91 16.17 -9.38
CA LEU A 322 -18.51 16.81 -10.55
C LEU A 322 -18.72 18.30 -10.31
N SER A 323 -19.05 18.73 -9.08
CA SER A 323 -19.30 20.13 -8.72
C SER A 323 -18.15 21.07 -9.09
N GLN A 324 -16.91 20.57 -9.12
CA GLN A 324 -15.71 21.31 -9.53
C GLN A 324 -15.68 21.61 -11.06
N LEU A 325 -16.57 20.98 -11.83
CA LEU A 325 -16.73 21.15 -13.28
C LEU A 325 -18.07 21.79 -13.66
N ILE A 326 -18.87 22.25 -12.69
CA ILE A 326 -20.18 22.86 -12.91
C ILE A 326 -20.07 24.38 -12.80
N VAL A 327 -20.81 25.11 -13.64
CA VAL A 327 -20.92 26.57 -13.61
C VAL A 327 -21.54 27.00 -12.26
N PRO A 328 -21.25 28.20 -11.70
CA PRO A 328 -21.81 28.64 -10.42
C PRO A 328 -23.35 28.62 -10.32
N SER A 329 -24.06 28.59 -11.45
CA SER A 329 -25.52 28.40 -11.52
C SER A 329 -25.99 27.00 -11.11
N GLY A 330 -25.09 26.02 -11.07
CA GLY A 330 -25.37 24.63 -10.65
C GLY A 330 -26.04 23.75 -11.70
N SER A 331 -26.42 24.30 -12.86
CA SER A 331 -27.23 23.63 -13.87
C SER A 331 -26.46 23.19 -15.12
N HIS A 332 -25.31 23.81 -15.41
CA HIS A 332 -24.56 23.56 -16.64
C HIS A 332 -23.13 23.11 -16.35
N LEU A 333 -22.60 22.23 -17.19
CA LEU A 333 -21.18 21.88 -17.16
C LEU A 333 -20.34 23.06 -17.72
N ILE A 334 -19.19 23.35 -17.10
CA ILE A 334 -18.26 24.39 -17.59
C ILE A 334 -17.74 23.98 -18.95
N SER A 335 -17.89 24.85 -19.97
CA SER A 335 -17.38 24.57 -21.32
C SER A 335 -15.88 24.24 -21.30
N TRP A 336 -15.45 23.34 -22.18
CA TRP A 336 -14.06 22.91 -22.24
C TRP A 336 -13.07 24.08 -22.41
N THR A 337 -13.44 25.09 -23.23
CA THR A 337 -12.62 26.30 -23.44
C THR A 337 -12.50 27.15 -22.17
N ALA A 338 -13.58 27.30 -21.41
CA ALA A 338 -13.56 28.00 -20.13
C ALA A 338 -12.73 27.24 -19.08
N TYR A 339 -12.91 25.91 -18.97
CA TYR A 339 -12.13 25.06 -18.07
C TYR A 339 -10.63 25.10 -18.41
N GLN A 340 -10.29 25.03 -19.70
CA GLN A 340 -8.91 25.12 -20.17
C GLN A 340 -8.26 26.45 -19.79
N THR A 341 -8.96 27.56 -20.00
CA THR A 341 -8.44 28.91 -19.74
C THR A 341 -8.22 29.14 -18.25
N ALA A 342 -9.12 28.64 -17.39
CA ALA A 342 -9.03 28.83 -15.95
C ALA A 342 -8.02 27.89 -15.26
N TYR A 343 -7.96 26.61 -15.64
CA TYR A 343 -7.24 25.59 -14.86
C TYR A 343 -6.07 24.94 -15.61
N ILE A 344 -6.19 24.69 -16.91
CA ILE A 344 -5.13 23.99 -17.68
C ILE A 344 -4.00 24.94 -18.07
N ALA A 345 -4.29 26.23 -18.30
CA ALA A 345 -3.28 27.23 -18.66
C ALA A 345 -2.15 27.38 -17.60
N GLN A 346 -2.40 26.99 -16.34
CA GLN A 346 -1.41 27.01 -15.25
C GLN A 346 -0.50 25.76 -15.24
N LEU A 347 -0.89 24.67 -15.91
CA LEU A 347 -0.14 23.41 -15.97
C LEU A 347 0.74 23.42 -17.24
N MET A 348 2.01 23.78 -17.04
CA MET A 348 3.11 24.07 -17.98
C MET A 348 3.45 23.03 -19.09
N ASP A 349 2.51 22.30 -19.69
CA ASP A 349 2.80 21.37 -20.80
C ASP A 349 2.08 21.76 -22.10
N LYS A 350 2.87 22.23 -23.07
CA LYS A 350 2.40 22.75 -24.36
C LYS A 350 2.28 21.63 -25.39
N CYS A 351 1.22 20.81 -25.37
CA CYS A 351 0.87 20.00 -26.56
C CYS A 351 -0.61 19.53 -26.57
N GLY A 352 -1.37 19.98 -27.58
CA GLY A 352 -2.74 19.51 -27.90
C GLY A 352 -3.87 20.51 -27.55
N ARG A 353 -3.96 21.64 -28.26
CA ARG A 353 -4.73 22.83 -27.81
C ARG A 353 -6.17 23.03 -28.32
N SER A 354 -6.84 22.07 -28.97
CA SER A 354 -8.20 22.34 -29.51
C SER A 354 -9.29 21.33 -29.17
N LEU A 355 -8.96 20.08 -28.88
CA LEU A 355 -9.97 19.03 -28.70
C LEU A 355 -10.24 18.76 -27.21
N PRO A 356 -11.51 18.63 -26.80
CA PRO A 356 -11.85 18.13 -25.48
C PRO A 356 -11.16 16.81 -25.21
N HIS A 357 -10.49 16.69 -24.07
CA HIS A 357 -9.88 15.42 -23.69
C HIS A 357 -10.96 14.34 -23.60
N LYS A 358 -10.61 13.10 -23.98
CA LYS A 358 -11.53 11.94 -23.94
C LYS A 358 -12.26 11.78 -22.60
N TRP A 359 -11.61 12.13 -21.49
CA TRP A 359 -12.21 12.06 -20.15
C TRP A 359 -13.31 13.12 -19.93
N TYR A 360 -13.15 14.32 -20.46
CA TYR A 360 -14.15 15.38 -20.35
C TYR A 360 -15.37 15.06 -21.21
N LEU A 361 -15.15 14.51 -22.41
CA LEU A 361 -16.24 14.05 -23.27
C LEU A 361 -17.05 12.90 -22.65
N ASP A 362 -16.37 11.97 -21.97
CA ASP A 362 -17.02 10.85 -21.26
C ASP A 362 -17.90 11.37 -20.11
N ILE A 363 -17.40 12.32 -19.31
CA ILE A 363 -18.22 12.99 -18.28
C ILE A 363 -19.41 13.68 -18.92
N LYS A 364 -19.19 14.53 -19.93
CA LYS A 364 -20.27 15.24 -20.63
C LYS A 364 -21.33 14.28 -21.14
N ALA A 365 -20.95 13.19 -21.78
CA ALA A 365 -21.87 12.19 -22.30
C ALA A 365 -22.71 11.51 -21.20
N ASN A 366 -22.14 11.32 -20.00
CA ASN A 366 -22.84 10.64 -18.90
C ASN A 366 -23.68 11.58 -18.04
N THR A 367 -23.33 12.87 -17.95
CA THR A 367 -23.94 13.82 -17.01
C THR A 367 -24.89 14.82 -17.65
N THR A 368 -24.76 15.08 -18.96
CA THR A 368 -25.58 16.09 -19.66
C THR A 368 -26.73 15.45 -20.44
N LEU A 369 -27.74 16.26 -20.78
CA LEU A 369 -28.81 15.88 -21.70
C LEU A 369 -28.34 16.06 -23.15
N PRO A 370 -28.68 15.13 -24.08
CA PRO A 370 -28.33 15.31 -25.49
C PRO A 370 -28.95 16.60 -26.05
N ASP A 371 -28.20 17.31 -26.90
CA ASP A 371 -28.61 18.52 -27.62
C ASP A 371 -29.02 19.74 -26.75
N SER A 372 -28.65 19.76 -25.48
CA SER A 372 -29.09 20.75 -24.49
C SER A 372 -28.03 21.77 -24.06
N HIS A 373 -27.02 22.05 -24.90
CA HIS A 373 -25.93 23.01 -24.59
C HIS A 373 -25.26 22.79 -23.21
N ASP A 374 -24.87 21.55 -22.90
CA ASP A 374 -24.19 21.19 -21.64
C ASP A 374 -25.05 21.28 -20.36
N LEU A 375 -26.40 21.28 -20.50
CA LEU A 375 -27.32 21.17 -19.37
C LEU A 375 -27.20 19.80 -18.69
N LEU A 376 -27.05 19.81 -17.37
CA LEU A 376 -26.94 18.60 -16.56
C LEU A 376 -28.31 17.91 -16.42
N GLN A 377 -28.29 16.58 -16.32
CA GLN A 377 -29.47 15.82 -15.89
C GLN A 377 -29.84 16.21 -14.45
N ASP A 378 -31.14 16.21 -14.13
CA ASP A 378 -31.68 16.70 -12.84
C ASP A 378 -30.96 16.11 -11.60
N ARG A 379 -30.54 14.84 -11.67
CA ARG A 379 -29.79 14.16 -10.59
C ARG A 379 -28.39 14.74 -10.30
N TYR A 380 -27.82 15.48 -11.25
CA TYR A 380 -26.49 16.07 -11.16
C TYR A 380 -26.51 17.59 -10.94
N VAL A 381 -27.69 18.21 -10.97
CA VAL A 381 -27.87 19.64 -10.69
C VAL A 381 -27.53 19.88 -9.21
N CYS A 382 -26.61 20.81 -8.96
CA CYS A 382 -26.13 21.11 -7.61
C CYS A 382 -26.78 22.41 -7.10
N PRO A 383 -27.46 22.41 -5.94
CA PRO A 383 -27.96 23.63 -5.31
C PRO A 383 -26.82 24.62 -5.04
N SER A 384 -27.03 25.91 -5.31
CA SER A 384 -26.01 26.97 -5.23
C SER A 384 -25.28 27.05 -3.87
N LEU A 385 -25.93 26.61 -2.79
CA LEU A 385 -25.35 26.59 -1.43
C LEU A 385 -24.19 25.58 -1.27
N LEU A 386 -24.21 24.46 -2.02
CA LEU A 386 -23.20 23.40 -1.95
C LEU A 386 -21.98 23.69 -2.84
N LEU A 387 -22.14 24.52 -3.88
CA LEU A 387 -21.05 24.92 -4.78
C LEU A 387 -20.01 25.81 -4.10
N LEU A 388 -20.46 26.71 -3.23
CA LEU A 388 -19.61 27.62 -2.44
C LEU A 388 -18.66 26.91 -1.45
N LEU A 389 -19.01 25.69 -1.03
CA LEU A 389 -18.17 24.88 -0.14
C LEU A 389 -17.14 24.05 -0.90
N SER A 390 -17.33 23.86 -2.22
CA SER A 390 -16.54 22.95 -3.07
C SER A 390 -15.49 23.63 -3.95
N LEU A 391 -15.47 24.97 -3.97
CA LEU A 391 -14.45 25.83 -4.58
C LEU A 391 -13.42 26.21 -3.53
#